data_AF-A0A933MFU7-F1
#
_entry.id   AF-A0A933MFU7-F1
#
_cell.length_a   1.000
_cell.length_b   1.000
_cell.length_c   1.000
_cell.angle_alpha   90.00
_cell.angle_beta   90.00
_cell.angle_gamma   90.00
#
_symmetry.space_group_name_H-M   'P 1'
#
loop_
_entity.id
_entity.type
_entity.pdbx_description
1 polymer ?
#
loop_
_entity_poly.entity_id
_entity_poly.type
_entity_poly.pdbx_seq_one_letter_code
_entity_poly.pdbx_strand_id
1 'polypeptide(L)'
;MLCPKCGEKNEEGSTFCQNCGTSIKEEKTSLKFSTEKGLIGKIERSLYFRIARGFAWFILIPAVIALIFSIVSTAPTAMHLIGGSTSVSKDEVKKALESKSRRYVTEGHEWGEDAEEKIDPELMAKLDKEVYELISLFPMEIQRQWGVEGLRNQIKNHLAFGKGLKDKIDAVKDAKDIIKDFPESERVDAVDKFFTIKNTKDNLVKKKQAEAKVSLGGMSAVIMSSIAVITLVTMILVLLAIERNTRKT
;
A
#
# COMPACT_ATOMS: atom_id res chain seq x y z
N MET A 1 10.80 81.58 22.98
CA MET A 1 9.90 80.40 22.99
C MET A 1 9.90 79.72 24.36
N LEU A 2 8.75 79.31 24.88
CA LEU A 2 8.66 78.65 26.20
C LEU A 2 8.96 77.14 26.06
N CYS A 3 9.70 76.56 27.00
CA CYS A 3 9.95 75.12 27.03
C CYS A 3 8.64 74.38 27.40
N PRO A 4 8.21 73.37 26.62
CA PRO A 4 7.00 72.61 26.92
C PRO A 4 7.10 71.79 28.21
N LYS A 5 8.31 71.48 28.67
CA LYS A 5 8.54 70.64 29.86
C LYS A 5 8.58 71.44 31.17
N CYS A 6 9.27 72.58 31.19
CA CYS A 6 9.48 73.35 32.43
C CYS A 6 8.93 74.78 32.39
N GLY A 7 8.44 75.25 31.25
CA GLY A 7 7.90 76.61 31.10
C GLY A 7 8.93 77.74 30.99
N GLU A 8 10.23 77.43 30.97
CA GLU A 8 11.29 78.45 30.87
C GLU A 8 11.26 79.19 29.53
N LYS A 9 11.49 80.51 29.54
CA LYS A 9 11.56 81.32 28.31
C LYS A 9 12.96 81.23 27.71
N ASN A 10 13.10 80.47 26.63
CA ASN A 10 14.34 80.33 25.88
C ASN A 10 14.37 81.27 24.66
N GLU A 11 15.57 81.59 24.21
CA GLU A 11 15.82 82.40 23.00
C GLU A 11 15.27 81.73 21.73
N GLU A 12 14.86 82.55 20.77
CA GLU A 12 14.36 82.08 19.48
C GLU A 12 15.48 81.41 18.68
N GLY A 13 15.32 80.13 18.36
CA GLY A 13 16.33 79.32 17.66
C GLY A 13 17.09 78.33 18.54
N SER A 14 16.89 78.36 19.87
CA SER A 14 17.49 77.39 20.80
C SER A 14 17.03 75.94 20.51
N THR A 15 17.99 75.03 20.37
CA THR A 15 17.73 73.60 20.10
C THR A 15 17.30 72.86 21.36
N PHE A 16 17.82 73.27 22.53
CA PHE A 16 17.56 72.69 23.84
C PHE A 16 17.23 73.79 24.86
N CYS A 17 16.44 73.45 25.88
CA CYS A 17 16.14 74.35 26.98
C CYS A 17 17.36 74.55 27.88
N GLN A 18 17.74 75.81 28.14
CA GLN A 18 18.89 76.15 28.97
C GLN A 18 18.71 75.78 30.46
N ASN A 19 17.46 75.64 30.92
CA ASN A 19 17.16 75.31 32.32
C ASN A 19 17.05 73.79 32.56
N CYS A 20 16.36 73.04 31.69
CA CYS A 20 16.11 71.59 31.89
C CYS A 20 16.75 70.66 30.85
N GLY A 21 17.47 71.18 29.87
CA GLY A 21 18.15 70.40 28.82
C GLY A 21 17.25 69.73 27.78
N THR A 22 15.93 69.94 27.82
CA THR A 22 14.98 69.26 26.90
C THR A 22 15.01 69.86 25.50
N SER A 23 15.03 69.01 24.47
CA SER A 23 15.01 69.43 23.05
C SER A 23 13.70 70.15 22.74
N ILE A 24 13.79 71.38 22.22
CA ILE A 24 12.60 72.20 21.92
C ILE A 24 12.15 72.02 20.45
N LYS A 25 12.98 71.40 19.59
CA LYS A 25 12.67 71.23 18.16
C LYS A 25 11.84 70.00 17.80
N GLU A 26 11.78 68.96 18.63
CA GLU A 26 11.24 67.66 18.21
C GLU A 26 9.75 67.43 18.53
N GLU A 27 9.08 68.34 19.25
CA GLU A 27 7.75 68.04 19.80
C GLU A 27 6.54 68.47 18.94
N LYS A 28 6.74 68.83 17.66
CA LYS A 28 5.62 69.21 16.76
C LYS A 28 5.14 68.12 15.80
N THR A 29 5.73 66.92 15.81
CA THR A 29 5.41 65.90 14.77
C THR A 29 5.08 64.50 15.32
N SER A 30 4.88 64.33 16.63
CA SER A 30 4.58 63.00 17.22
C SER A 30 3.16 62.84 17.79
N LEU A 31 2.29 63.84 17.67
CA LEU A 31 0.93 63.75 18.18
C LEU A 31 -0.08 63.55 17.04
N LYS A 32 -0.47 62.28 16.86
CA LYS A 32 -1.77 61.73 16.37
C LYS A 32 -1.61 60.59 15.35
N PHE A 33 -1.09 59.44 15.77
CA PHE A 33 -1.33 58.17 15.06
C PHE A 33 -1.48 56.95 16.00
N SER A 34 -1.99 57.16 17.21
CA SER A 34 -1.92 56.11 18.25
C SER A 34 -3.25 55.58 18.78
N THR A 35 -4.41 55.96 18.22
CA THR A 35 -5.69 55.59 18.87
C THR A 35 -6.64 54.73 18.03
N GLU A 36 -6.44 54.60 16.71
CA GLU A 36 -7.40 53.86 15.86
C GLU A 36 -6.98 52.42 15.53
N LYS A 37 -5.68 52.10 15.59
CA LYS A 37 -5.17 50.73 15.38
C LYS A 37 -5.51 49.74 16.52
N GLY A 38 -5.91 50.23 17.69
CA GLY A 38 -6.15 49.40 18.88
C GLY A 38 -7.51 48.70 18.91
N LEU A 39 -8.56 49.29 18.31
CA LEU A 39 -9.91 48.71 18.29
C LEU A 39 -10.13 47.79 17.08
N ILE A 40 -9.68 48.22 15.90
CA ILE A 40 -9.82 47.45 14.65
C ILE A 40 -9.04 46.12 14.76
N GLY A 41 -7.81 46.15 15.32
CA GLY A 41 -7.02 44.93 15.52
C GLY A 41 -7.59 43.93 16.55
N LYS A 42 -8.41 44.38 17.51
CA LYS A 42 -9.08 43.49 18.47
C LYS A 42 -10.30 42.79 17.86
N ILE A 43 -11.07 43.50 17.03
CA ILE A 43 -12.27 42.95 16.38
C ILE A 43 -11.88 41.98 15.27
N GLU A 44 -10.91 42.33 14.40
CA GLU A 44 -10.41 41.46 13.33
C GLU A 44 -9.89 40.12 13.86
N ARG A 45 -9.14 40.13 14.98
CA ARG A 45 -8.58 38.88 15.54
C ARG A 45 -9.65 37.92 16.03
N SER A 46 -10.70 38.41 16.72
CA SER A 46 -11.74 37.53 17.24
C SER A 46 -12.54 36.83 16.13
N LEU A 47 -12.76 37.54 15.02
CA LEU A 47 -13.41 37.03 13.83
C LEU A 47 -12.51 36.04 13.09
N TYR A 48 -11.21 36.37 12.95
CA TYR A 48 -10.21 35.49 12.34
C TYR A 48 -10.14 34.13 13.03
N PHE A 49 -10.10 34.06 14.36
CA PHE A 49 -10.03 32.77 15.07
C PHE A 49 -11.28 31.90 14.86
N ARG A 50 -12.46 32.50 14.75
CA ARG A 50 -13.71 31.76 14.47
C ARG A 50 -13.72 31.23 13.05
N ILE A 51 -13.32 32.07 12.10
CA ILE A 51 -13.23 31.71 10.68
C ILE A 51 -12.16 30.62 10.48
N ALA A 52 -10.96 30.79 11.04
CA ALA A 52 -9.87 29.82 10.95
C ALA A 52 -10.24 28.45 11.54
N ARG A 53 -10.94 28.42 12.68
CA ARG A 53 -11.46 27.17 13.24
C ARG A 53 -12.52 26.54 12.33
N GLY A 54 -13.41 27.35 11.76
CA GLY A 54 -14.38 26.89 10.76
C GLY A 54 -13.71 26.23 9.56
N PHE A 55 -12.71 26.90 8.98
CA PHE A 55 -11.91 26.36 7.86
C PHE A 55 -11.16 25.08 8.22
N ALA A 56 -10.54 25.02 9.41
CA ALA A 56 -9.84 23.83 9.85
C ALA A 56 -10.78 22.62 9.95
N TRP A 57 -12.00 22.78 10.49
CA TRP A 57 -13.00 21.72 10.52
C TRP A 57 -13.52 21.38 9.12
N PHE A 58 -13.72 22.38 8.26
CA PHE A 58 -14.12 22.19 6.87
C PHE A 58 -13.10 21.37 6.07
N ILE A 59 -11.81 21.44 6.39
CA ILE A 59 -10.76 20.61 5.76
C ILE A 59 -10.65 19.25 6.46
N LEU A 60 -10.74 19.21 7.78
CA LEU A 60 -10.52 18.00 8.57
C LEU A 60 -11.61 16.95 8.33
N ILE A 61 -12.89 17.35 8.31
CA ILE A 61 -14.01 16.42 8.11
C ILE A 61 -13.90 15.66 6.77
N PRO A 62 -13.79 16.31 5.60
CA PRO A 62 -13.68 15.60 4.33
C PRO A 62 -12.38 14.80 4.22
N ALA A 63 -11.27 15.27 4.82
CA ALA A 63 -10.03 14.50 4.87
C ALA A 63 -10.20 13.17 5.64
N VAL A 64 -10.89 13.21 6.79
CA VAL A 64 -11.19 12.00 7.58
C VAL A 64 -12.16 11.08 6.83
N ILE A 65 -13.20 11.63 6.19
CA ILE A 65 -14.14 10.84 5.38
C ILE A 65 -13.41 10.16 4.20
N ALA A 66 -12.55 10.89 3.49
CA ALA A 66 -11.77 10.36 2.38
C ALA A 66 -10.80 9.25 2.84
N LEU A 67 -10.20 9.40 4.03
CA LEU A 67 -9.35 8.39 4.63
C LEU A 67 -10.14 7.12 4.98
N ILE A 68 -11.30 7.25 5.63
CA ILE A 68 -12.17 6.11 5.97
C ILE A 68 -12.62 5.40 4.68
N PHE A 69 -13.08 6.15 3.69
CA PHE A 69 -13.50 5.59 2.40
C PHE A 69 -12.37 4.81 1.72
N SER A 70 -11.15 5.36 1.74
CA SER A 70 -9.95 4.72 1.17
C SER A 70 -9.59 3.42 1.89
N ILE A 71 -9.75 3.36 3.21
CA ILE A 71 -9.53 2.14 4.00
C ILE A 71 -10.60 1.09 3.67
N VAL A 72 -11.87 1.49 3.57
CA VAL A 72 -12.96 0.56 3.25
C VAL A 72 -12.83 0.02 1.82
N SER A 73 -12.44 0.85 0.85
CA SER A 73 -12.27 0.41 -0.53
C SER A 73 -11.06 -0.50 -0.74
N THR A 74 -10.02 -0.39 0.10
CA THR A 74 -8.82 -1.26 0.02
C THR A 74 -9.04 -2.64 0.65
N ALA A 75 -9.96 -2.78 1.59
CA ALA A 75 -10.23 -4.03 2.31
C ALA A 75 -10.49 -5.26 1.41
N PRO A 76 -11.39 -5.22 0.39
CA PRO A 76 -11.63 -6.39 -0.47
C PRO A 76 -10.39 -6.76 -1.32
N THR A 77 -9.64 -5.76 -1.78
CA THR A 77 -8.40 -5.99 -2.53
C THR A 77 -7.33 -6.64 -1.66
N ALA A 78 -7.23 -6.24 -0.40
CA ALA A 78 -6.33 -6.87 0.56
C ALA A 78 -6.69 -8.34 0.83
N MET A 79 -7.99 -8.69 0.86
CA MET A 79 -8.41 -10.09 1.00
C MET A 79 -7.94 -10.98 -0.17
N HIS A 80 -7.82 -10.45 -1.38
CA HIS A 80 -7.27 -11.21 -2.52
C HIS A 80 -5.78 -11.54 -2.38
N LEU A 81 -5.03 -10.81 -1.54
CA LEU A 81 -3.63 -11.13 -1.25
C LEU A 81 -3.48 -12.28 -0.24
N ILE A 82 -4.51 -12.60 0.55
CA ILE A 82 -4.46 -13.60 1.63
C ILE A 82 -4.43 -15.05 1.11
N GLY A 83 -4.42 -15.25 -0.21
CA GLY A 83 -4.20 -16.55 -0.82
C GLY A 83 -5.52 -17.24 -1.12
N GLY A 84 -5.97 -17.13 -2.36
CA GLY A 84 -7.02 -18.02 -2.87
C GLY A 84 -6.50 -19.46 -2.87
N SER A 85 -7.35 -20.42 -2.51
CA SER A 85 -7.01 -21.84 -2.61
C SER A 85 -6.70 -22.20 -4.06
N THR A 86 -5.49 -22.64 -4.34
CA THR A 86 -5.06 -23.14 -5.66
C THR A 86 -5.33 -24.64 -5.82
N SER A 87 -6.12 -25.23 -4.93
CA SER A 87 -6.51 -26.63 -5.00
C SER A 87 -7.31 -26.91 -6.27
N VAL A 88 -7.02 -28.05 -6.87
CA VAL A 88 -7.74 -28.58 -8.04
C VAL A 88 -8.66 -29.68 -7.53
N SER A 89 -9.92 -29.64 -7.91
CA SER A 89 -10.89 -30.67 -7.51
C SER A 89 -10.96 -31.79 -8.56
N LYS A 90 -11.39 -32.98 -8.11
CA LYS A 90 -11.61 -34.14 -8.99
C LYS A 90 -12.58 -33.84 -10.13
N ASP A 91 -13.67 -33.13 -9.83
CA ASP A 91 -14.69 -32.77 -10.81
C ASP A 91 -14.16 -31.83 -11.89
N GLU A 92 -13.23 -30.94 -11.56
CA GLU A 92 -12.56 -30.09 -12.55
C GLU A 92 -11.69 -30.89 -13.50
N VAL A 93 -10.94 -31.88 -13.00
CA VAL A 93 -10.12 -32.78 -13.83
C VAL A 93 -11.01 -33.62 -14.73
N LYS A 94 -12.08 -34.20 -14.18
CA LYS A 94 -13.05 -35.00 -14.95
C LYS A 94 -13.72 -34.17 -16.05
N LYS A 95 -14.19 -32.97 -15.72
CA LYS A 95 -14.79 -32.04 -16.69
C LYS A 95 -13.79 -31.64 -17.79
N ALA A 96 -12.51 -31.45 -17.44
CA ALA A 96 -11.47 -31.16 -18.43
C ALA A 96 -11.19 -32.34 -19.37
N LEU A 97 -11.24 -33.59 -18.87
CA LEU A 97 -11.13 -34.81 -19.68
C LEU A 97 -12.32 -34.96 -20.64
N GLU A 98 -13.54 -34.67 -20.17
CA GLU A 98 -14.77 -34.74 -20.97
C GLU A 98 -14.82 -33.64 -22.06
N SER A 99 -14.21 -32.48 -21.82
CA SER A 99 -14.20 -31.32 -22.74
C SER A 99 -13.31 -31.49 -23.99
N LYS A 100 -13.07 -32.73 -24.43
CA LYS A 100 -12.10 -33.17 -25.45
C LYS A 100 -12.33 -32.54 -26.84
N SER A 101 -12.05 -31.25 -27.01
CA SER A 101 -11.92 -30.57 -28.30
C SER A 101 -11.18 -29.23 -28.18
N ARG A 102 -9.88 -29.26 -27.89
CA ARG A 102 -8.90 -28.30 -28.44
C ARG A 102 -7.50 -28.78 -28.09
N ARG A 103 -6.67 -29.02 -29.11
CA ARG A 103 -5.23 -29.20 -28.94
C ARG A 103 -4.71 -28.00 -28.16
N TYR A 104 -4.11 -28.25 -27.01
CA TYR A 104 -3.27 -27.27 -26.34
C TYR A 104 -1.91 -27.28 -27.05
N VAL A 105 -1.48 -26.12 -27.51
CA VAL A 105 -0.10 -25.88 -27.91
C VAL A 105 0.68 -25.69 -26.62
N THR A 106 1.63 -26.58 -26.36
CA THR A 106 2.60 -26.43 -25.28
C THR A 106 3.56 -25.32 -25.71
N GLU A 107 3.29 -24.08 -25.33
CA GLU A 107 4.28 -23.02 -25.43
C GLU A 107 5.42 -23.38 -24.46
N GLY A 108 6.59 -23.68 -25.02
CA GLY A 108 7.80 -23.98 -24.25
C GLY A 108 8.15 -22.78 -23.39
N HIS A 109 7.85 -22.86 -22.11
CA HIS A 109 8.26 -21.85 -21.16
C HIS A 109 9.74 -22.07 -20.86
N GLU A 110 10.56 -21.15 -21.34
CA GLU A 110 11.97 -21.04 -20.98
C GLU A 110 12.06 -20.85 -19.45
N TRP A 111 12.92 -21.63 -18.80
CA TRP A 111 13.16 -21.50 -17.36
C TRP A 111 13.78 -20.13 -17.11
N GLY A 112 12.98 -19.21 -16.56
CA GLY A 112 13.49 -17.93 -16.08
C GLY A 112 14.55 -18.19 -15.01
N GLU A 113 15.69 -17.52 -15.14
CA GLU A 113 16.73 -17.43 -14.11
C GLU A 113 16.18 -16.66 -12.90
N ASP A 114 15.24 -17.26 -12.20
CA ASP A 114 14.71 -16.73 -10.96
C ASP A 114 15.78 -17.01 -9.89
N ALA A 115 16.41 -15.92 -9.42
CA ALA A 115 17.35 -15.82 -8.29
C ALA A 115 17.64 -17.14 -7.56
N GLU A 116 18.89 -17.62 -7.64
CA GLU A 116 19.42 -18.83 -6.98
C GLU A 116 18.86 -19.05 -5.56
N GLU A 117 17.67 -19.63 -5.49
CA GLU A 117 17.06 -20.06 -4.25
C GLU A 117 17.91 -21.24 -3.81
N LYS A 118 18.63 -21.09 -2.69
CA LYS A 118 19.49 -22.15 -2.14
C LYS A 118 18.68 -23.44 -2.08
N ILE A 119 18.95 -24.33 -3.04
CA ILE A 119 18.17 -25.55 -3.23
C ILE A 119 18.45 -26.43 -2.03
N ASP A 120 17.47 -26.58 -1.15
CA ASP A 120 17.54 -27.52 -0.03
C ASP A 120 17.57 -28.95 -0.59
N PRO A 121 18.70 -29.67 -0.43
CA PRO A 121 18.84 -31.03 -0.96
C PRO A 121 17.80 -32.00 -0.39
N GLU A 122 17.35 -31.78 0.86
CA GLU A 122 16.35 -32.62 1.52
C GLU A 122 14.99 -32.48 0.84
N LEU A 123 14.59 -31.25 0.54
CA LEU A 123 13.33 -30.99 -0.17
C LEU A 123 13.38 -31.53 -1.61
N MET A 124 14.53 -31.47 -2.28
CA MET A 124 14.69 -32.05 -3.61
C MET A 124 14.52 -33.57 -3.60
N ALA A 125 15.15 -34.25 -2.64
CA ALA A 125 14.99 -35.69 -2.46
C ALA A 125 13.52 -36.05 -2.15
N LYS A 126 12.84 -35.23 -1.35
CA LYS A 126 11.41 -35.39 -1.05
C LYS A 126 10.52 -35.20 -2.29
N LEU A 127 10.81 -34.20 -3.12
CA LEU A 127 10.10 -33.99 -4.38
C LEU A 127 10.27 -35.19 -5.31
N ASP A 128 11.51 -35.66 -5.49
CA ASP A 128 11.78 -36.83 -6.32
C ASP A 128 11.03 -38.07 -5.81
N LYS A 129 11.04 -38.30 -4.49
CA LYS A 129 10.26 -39.39 -3.87
C LYS A 129 8.77 -39.31 -4.24
N GLU A 130 8.14 -38.15 -4.09
CA GLU A 130 6.72 -37.98 -4.40
C GLU A 130 6.44 -38.17 -5.90
N VAL A 131 7.35 -37.73 -6.77
CA VAL A 131 7.24 -37.95 -8.22
C VAL A 131 7.31 -39.43 -8.57
N TYR A 132 8.23 -40.20 -7.98
CA TYR A 132 8.29 -41.65 -8.19
C TYR A 132 7.04 -42.37 -7.67
N GLU A 133 6.52 -41.97 -6.50
CA GLU A 133 5.25 -42.50 -6.00
C GLU A 133 4.09 -42.20 -6.96
N LEU A 134 4.06 -41.02 -7.57
CA LEU A 134 3.05 -40.68 -8.57
C LEU A 134 3.19 -41.54 -9.84
N ILE A 135 4.43 -41.72 -10.35
CA ILE A 135 4.71 -42.56 -11.52
C ILE A 135 4.29 -44.01 -11.28
N SER A 136 4.44 -44.51 -10.05
CA SER A 136 4.04 -45.87 -9.69
C SER A 136 2.55 -46.14 -9.85
N LEU A 137 1.71 -45.09 -9.92
CA LEU A 137 0.28 -45.21 -10.19
C LEU A 137 -0.06 -45.40 -11.68
N PHE A 138 0.91 -45.22 -12.60
CA PHE A 138 0.65 -45.31 -14.04
C PHE A 138 0.68 -46.75 -14.55
N PRO A 139 -0.04 -47.06 -15.66
CA PRO A 139 0.01 -48.36 -16.29
C PRO A 139 1.44 -48.77 -16.66
N MET A 140 1.79 -50.04 -16.45
CA MET A 140 3.11 -50.60 -16.79
C MET A 140 3.47 -50.43 -18.27
N GLU A 141 2.47 -50.44 -19.16
CA GLU A 141 2.65 -50.23 -20.60
C GLU A 141 3.29 -48.85 -20.87
N ILE A 142 2.77 -47.81 -20.21
CA ILE A 142 3.26 -46.44 -20.33
C ILE A 142 4.65 -46.31 -19.69
N GLN A 143 4.86 -46.93 -18.53
CA GLN A 143 6.16 -46.94 -17.86
C GLN A 143 7.25 -47.58 -18.73
N ARG A 144 6.94 -48.64 -19.48
CA ARG A 144 7.86 -49.27 -20.42
C ARG A 144 8.11 -48.42 -21.65
N GLN A 145 7.06 -47.81 -22.20
CA GLN A 145 7.16 -47.03 -23.43
C GLN A 145 7.97 -45.74 -23.25
N TRP A 146 7.76 -45.01 -22.13
CA TRP A 146 8.39 -43.70 -21.89
C TRP A 146 9.63 -43.78 -21.00
N GLY A 147 9.78 -44.88 -20.25
CA GLY A 147 10.77 -45.01 -19.20
C GLY A 147 10.43 -44.17 -17.98
N VAL A 148 10.84 -44.65 -16.79
CA VAL A 148 10.60 -43.94 -15.53
C VAL A 148 11.23 -42.54 -15.53
N GLU A 149 12.42 -42.40 -16.11
CA GLU A 149 13.12 -41.12 -16.19
C GLU A 149 12.45 -40.13 -17.15
N GLY A 150 11.87 -40.63 -18.26
CA GLY A 150 11.10 -39.82 -19.19
C GLY A 150 9.84 -39.24 -18.53
N LEU A 151 9.12 -40.07 -17.78
CA LEU A 151 7.95 -39.65 -17.00
C LEU A 151 8.32 -38.68 -15.88
N ARG A 152 9.44 -38.93 -15.18
CA ARG A 152 9.98 -38.00 -14.17
C ARG A 152 10.24 -36.63 -14.77
N ASN A 153 10.92 -36.57 -15.91
CA ASN A 153 11.24 -35.30 -16.57
C ASN A 153 9.98 -34.60 -17.07
N GLN A 154 9.00 -35.33 -17.61
CA GLN A 154 7.71 -34.76 -18.01
C GLN A 154 6.97 -34.13 -16.82
N ILE A 155 6.87 -34.84 -15.69
CA ILE A 155 6.25 -34.31 -14.47
C ILE A 155 7.02 -33.09 -13.97
N LYS A 156 8.36 -33.12 -13.98
CA LYS A 156 9.19 -31.96 -13.59
C LYS A 156 8.99 -30.75 -14.50
N ASN A 157 8.82 -30.97 -15.80
CA ASN A 157 8.51 -29.90 -16.76
C ASN A 157 7.14 -29.29 -16.48
N HIS A 158 6.15 -30.10 -16.11
CA HIS A 158 4.91 -29.57 -15.60
C HIS A 158 5.16 -28.76 -14.31
N LEU A 159 5.94 -29.24 -13.36
CA LEU A 159 6.27 -28.51 -12.12
C LEU A 159 7.21 -27.30 -12.31
N ALA A 160 7.52 -26.89 -13.54
CA ALA A 160 8.19 -25.61 -13.79
C ALA A 160 7.36 -24.43 -13.28
N PHE A 161 6.03 -24.58 -13.20
CA PHE A 161 5.18 -23.62 -12.48
C PHE A 161 5.20 -23.87 -10.97
N GLY A 162 5.54 -22.84 -10.20
CA GLY A 162 5.52 -22.90 -8.73
C GLY A 162 6.53 -21.91 -8.15
N LYS A 163 6.24 -21.34 -6.97
CA LYS A 163 7.13 -20.33 -6.35
C LYS A 163 8.26 -20.93 -5.52
N GLY A 164 8.21 -22.22 -5.23
CA GLY A 164 9.24 -22.90 -4.45
C GLY A 164 9.04 -24.40 -4.42
N LEU A 165 10.02 -25.12 -3.85
CA LEU A 165 10.04 -26.57 -3.85
C LEU A 165 8.89 -27.20 -3.05
N LYS A 166 8.47 -26.53 -1.97
CA LYS A 166 7.34 -26.97 -1.15
C LYS A 166 6.02 -26.99 -1.94
N ASP A 167 5.75 -25.93 -2.71
CA ASP A 167 4.55 -25.86 -3.56
C ASP A 167 4.55 -26.96 -4.62
N LYS A 168 5.72 -27.29 -5.18
CA LYS A 168 5.88 -28.39 -6.14
C LYS A 168 5.60 -29.75 -5.49
N ILE A 169 6.11 -29.98 -4.28
CA ILE A 169 5.83 -31.19 -3.49
C ILE A 169 4.32 -31.32 -3.22
N ASP A 170 3.69 -30.25 -2.75
CA ASP A 170 2.27 -30.25 -2.42
C ASP A 170 1.42 -30.46 -3.70
N ALA A 171 1.83 -29.91 -4.85
CA ALA A 171 1.20 -30.19 -6.13
C ALA A 171 1.29 -31.65 -6.58
N VAL A 172 2.43 -32.31 -6.38
CA VAL A 172 2.56 -33.74 -6.69
C VAL A 172 1.69 -34.59 -5.76
N LYS A 173 1.61 -34.23 -4.47
CA LYS A 173 0.75 -34.92 -3.50
C LYS A 173 -0.74 -34.78 -3.85
N ASP A 174 -1.19 -33.56 -4.13
CA ASP A 174 -2.55 -33.29 -4.57
C ASP A 174 -2.88 -34.11 -5.83
N ALA A 175 -1.97 -34.13 -6.81
CA ALA A 175 -2.13 -34.92 -8.02
C ALA A 175 -2.29 -36.40 -7.66
N LYS A 176 -1.35 -36.94 -6.86
CA LYS A 176 -1.32 -38.35 -6.45
C LYS A 176 -2.64 -38.77 -5.78
N ASP A 177 -3.18 -37.93 -4.90
CA ASP A 177 -4.43 -38.24 -4.20
C ASP A 177 -5.64 -38.19 -5.13
N ILE A 178 -5.69 -37.28 -6.09
CA ILE A 178 -6.77 -37.19 -7.08
C ILE A 178 -6.69 -38.34 -8.09
N ILE A 179 -5.49 -38.70 -8.54
CA ILE A 179 -5.27 -39.66 -9.65
C ILE A 179 -5.62 -41.10 -9.26
N LYS A 180 -5.49 -41.46 -7.98
CA LYS A 180 -5.87 -42.79 -7.46
C LYS A 180 -7.32 -43.16 -7.79
N ASP A 181 -8.17 -42.15 -7.89
CA ASP A 181 -9.60 -42.33 -8.17
C ASP A 181 -9.94 -42.51 -9.65
N PHE A 182 -8.98 -42.32 -10.56
CA PHE A 182 -9.19 -42.48 -12.00
C PHE A 182 -8.86 -43.91 -12.46
N PRO A 183 -9.58 -44.44 -13.47
CA PRO A 183 -9.24 -45.71 -14.12
C PRO A 183 -7.80 -45.69 -14.62
N GLU A 184 -7.09 -46.82 -14.53
CA GLU A 184 -5.66 -46.88 -14.89
C GLU A 184 -5.35 -46.33 -16.28
N SER A 185 -6.22 -46.61 -17.26
CA SER A 185 -6.11 -46.13 -18.63
C SER A 185 -6.18 -44.60 -18.77
N GLU A 186 -6.81 -43.90 -17.83
CA GLU A 186 -7.02 -42.45 -17.87
C GLU A 186 -6.05 -41.69 -16.97
N ARG A 187 -5.28 -42.37 -16.12
CA ARG A 187 -4.42 -41.72 -15.12
C ARG A 187 -3.40 -40.77 -15.74
N VAL A 188 -2.80 -41.14 -16.87
CA VAL A 188 -1.79 -40.31 -17.56
C VAL A 188 -2.41 -39.00 -18.06
N ASP A 189 -3.55 -39.08 -18.74
CA ASP A 189 -4.28 -37.91 -19.21
C ASP A 189 -4.77 -37.05 -18.04
N ALA A 190 -5.21 -37.68 -16.94
CA ALA A 190 -5.65 -36.99 -15.74
C ALA A 190 -4.51 -36.17 -15.09
N VAL A 191 -3.28 -36.69 -15.09
CA VAL A 191 -2.09 -35.98 -14.58
C VAL A 191 -1.81 -34.71 -15.39
N ASP A 192 -1.77 -34.85 -16.72
CA ASP A 192 -1.55 -33.71 -17.63
C ASP A 192 -2.60 -32.62 -17.42
N LYS A 193 -3.88 -33.01 -17.33
CA LYS A 193 -4.97 -32.08 -17.07
C LYS A 193 -4.90 -31.46 -15.69
N PHE A 194 -4.58 -32.23 -14.66
CA PHE A 194 -4.40 -31.71 -13.31
C PHE A 194 -3.35 -30.59 -13.29
N PHE A 195 -2.15 -30.84 -13.82
CA PHE A 195 -1.08 -29.84 -13.80
C PHE A 195 -1.39 -28.64 -14.69
N THR A 196 -2.07 -28.83 -15.83
CA THR A 196 -2.52 -27.74 -16.69
C THR A 196 -3.52 -26.82 -15.97
N ILE A 197 -4.51 -27.41 -15.29
CA ILE A 197 -5.49 -26.65 -14.51
C ILE A 197 -4.81 -25.93 -13.36
N LYS A 198 -3.90 -26.62 -12.64
CA LYS A 198 -3.18 -26.04 -11.51
C LYS A 198 -2.33 -24.85 -11.95
N ASN A 199 -1.56 -24.99 -13.03
CA ASN A 199 -0.79 -23.88 -13.62
C ASN A 199 -1.69 -22.69 -13.98
N THR A 200 -2.84 -22.95 -14.59
CA THR A 200 -3.79 -21.90 -14.97
C THR A 200 -4.34 -21.16 -13.75
N LYS A 201 -4.68 -21.89 -12.68
CA LYS A 201 -5.14 -21.29 -11.41
C LYS A 201 -4.03 -20.48 -10.74
N ASP A 202 -2.82 -21.02 -10.69
CA ASP A 202 -1.67 -20.33 -10.09
C ASP A 202 -1.34 -19.04 -10.84
N ASN A 203 -1.36 -19.06 -12.18
CA ASN A 203 -1.14 -17.86 -12.99
C ASN A 203 -2.27 -16.84 -12.82
N LEU A 204 -3.52 -17.29 -12.70
CA LEU A 204 -4.65 -16.41 -12.39
C LEU A 204 -4.47 -15.74 -11.02
N VAL A 205 -4.07 -16.49 -10.00
CA VAL A 205 -3.80 -15.96 -8.65
C VAL A 205 -2.63 -14.98 -8.69
N LYS A 206 -1.53 -15.31 -9.38
CA LYS A 206 -0.38 -14.41 -9.57
C LYS A 206 -0.78 -13.11 -10.27
N LYS A 207 -1.59 -13.19 -11.33
CA LYS A 207 -2.11 -12.01 -12.04
C LYS A 207 -2.97 -11.14 -11.13
N LYS A 208 -3.92 -11.72 -10.40
CA LYS A 208 -4.74 -11.01 -9.41
C LYS A 208 -3.90 -10.40 -8.29
N GLN A 209 -2.87 -11.09 -7.82
CA GLN A 209 -1.93 -10.56 -6.83
C GLN A 209 -1.11 -9.39 -7.39
N ALA A 210 -0.67 -9.45 -8.65
CA ALA A 210 0.05 -8.36 -9.30
C ALA A 210 -0.84 -7.12 -9.47
N GLU A 211 -2.07 -7.30 -9.98
CA GLU A 211 -3.08 -6.23 -10.10
C GLU A 211 -3.41 -5.63 -8.72
N ALA A 212 -3.59 -6.47 -7.70
CA ALA A 212 -3.80 -6.04 -6.32
C ALA A 212 -2.60 -5.23 -5.77
N LYS A 213 -1.36 -5.67 -6.00
CA LYS A 213 -0.15 -4.94 -5.59
C LYS A 213 -0.05 -3.57 -6.26
N VAL A 214 -0.33 -3.47 -7.56
CA VAL A 214 -0.31 -2.20 -8.30
C VAL A 214 -1.39 -1.26 -7.74
N SER A 215 -2.60 -1.75 -7.53
CA SER A 215 -3.70 -0.94 -6.97
C SER A 215 -3.43 -0.51 -5.52
N LEU A 216 -2.86 -1.37 -4.68
CA LEU A 216 -2.45 -1.03 -3.31
C LEU A 216 -1.31 -0.01 -3.29
N GLY A 217 -0.35 -0.12 -4.21
CA GLY A 217 0.70 0.87 -4.40
C GLY A 217 0.12 2.27 -4.61
N GLY A 218 -0.83 2.40 -5.53
CA GLY A 218 -1.54 3.66 -5.78
C GLY A 218 -2.31 4.18 -4.57
N MET A 219 -3.06 3.30 -3.88
CA MET A 219 -3.88 3.71 -2.72
C MET A 219 -3.03 4.08 -1.49
N SER A 220 -1.88 3.46 -1.29
CA SER A 220 -0.98 3.77 -0.17
C SER A 220 -0.48 5.23 -0.21
N ALA A 221 -0.20 5.77 -1.39
CA ALA A 221 0.19 7.16 -1.56
C ALA A 221 -0.94 8.13 -1.13
N VAL A 222 -2.19 7.81 -1.49
CA VAL A 222 -3.37 8.60 -1.11
C VAL A 222 -3.59 8.58 0.41
N ILE A 223 -3.45 7.40 1.03
CA ILE A 223 -3.59 7.25 2.49
C ILE A 223 -2.50 8.06 3.20
N MET A 224 -1.24 7.94 2.79
CA MET A 224 -0.12 8.69 3.39
C MET A 224 -0.30 10.20 3.24
N SER A 225 -0.74 10.67 2.07
CA SER A 225 -1.06 12.08 1.85
C SER A 225 -2.17 12.57 2.77
N SER A 226 -3.25 11.78 2.91
CA SER A 226 -4.38 12.11 3.79
C SER A 226 -3.96 12.19 5.25
N ILE A 227 -3.14 11.25 5.73
CA ILE A 227 -2.57 11.26 7.09
C ILE A 227 -1.71 12.51 7.30
N ALA A 228 -0.88 12.89 6.33
CA ALA A 228 -0.05 14.08 6.44
C ALA A 228 -0.89 15.36 6.56
N VAL A 229 -1.96 15.51 5.76
CA VAL A 229 -2.88 16.65 5.84
C VAL A 229 -3.58 16.70 7.20
N ILE A 230 -4.11 15.58 7.68
CA ILE A 230 -4.76 15.50 9.00
C ILE A 230 -3.77 15.87 10.11
N THR A 231 -2.54 15.38 10.05
CA THR A 231 -1.49 15.68 11.03
C THR A 231 -1.14 17.17 11.04
N LEU A 232 -1.02 17.79 9.87
CA LEU A 232 -0.72 19.21 9.74
C LEU A 232 -1.87 20.07 10.30
N VAL A 233 -3.12 19.77 9.91
CA VAL A 233 -4.30 20.52 10.38
C VAL A 233 -4.51 20.37 11.89
N THR A 234 -4.30 19.17 12.44
CA THR A 234 -4.38 18.93 13.88
C THR A 234 -3.29 19.70 14.64
N MET A 235 -2.06 19.77 14.13
CA MET A 235 -1.01 20.59 14.70
C MET A 235 -1.38 22.08 14.74
N ILE A 236 -1.95 22.62 13.64
CA ILE A 236 -2.44 24.01 13.60
C ILE A 236 -3.51 24.25 14.66
N LEU A 237 -4.47 23.33 14.81
CA LEU A 237 -5.54 23.44 15.82
C LEU A 237 -4.98 23.46 17.24
N VAL A 238 -3.96 22.65 17.53
CA VAL A 238 -3.27 22.63 18.84
C VAL A 238 -2.57 23.96 19.09
N LEU A 239 -1.85 24.52 18.11
CA LEU A 239 -1.19 25.82 18.24
C LEU A 239 -2.20 26.95 18.51
N LEU A 240 -3.33 26.96 17.79
CA LEU A 240 -4.42 27.92 18.02
C LEU A 240 -5.07 27.76 19.39
N ALA A 241 -5.11 26.54 19.94
CA ALA A 241 -5.61 26.29 21.29
C ALA A 241 -4.65 26.83 22.36
N ILE A 242 -3.34 26.61 22.20
CA ILE A 242 -2.31 27.13 23.11
C ILE A 242 -2.33 28.66 23.12
N GLU A 243 -2.32 29.31 21.94
CA GLU A 243 -2.36 30.79 21.83
C GLU A 243 -3.63 31.39 22.44
N ARG A 244 -4.74 30.64 22.46
CA ARG A 244 -5.97 31.06 23.13
C ARG A 244 -5.84 30.96 24.65
N ASN A 245 -5.20 29.92 25.17
CA ASN A 245 -5.07 29.70 26.60
C ASN A 245 -4.07 30.66 27.24
N THR A 246 -2.94 30.90 26.58
CA THR A 246 -1.91 31.84 27.07
C THR A 246 -2.40 33.28 27.16
N ARG A 247 -3.38 33.69 26.34
CA ARG A 247 -3.98 35.03 26.40
C ARG A 247 -4.98 35.25 27.54
N LYS A 248 -5.43 34.18 28.21
CA LYS A 248 -6.35 34.29 29.35
C LYS A 248 -5.62 34.46 30.69
N THR A 249 -4.32 34.24 30.70
CA THR A 249 -3.45 34.36 31.89
C THR A 249 -2.79 35.74 31.87
#